data_AF-A0A7J7NQQ3-F1
#
_entry.id   AF-A0A7J7NQQ3-F1
#
_cell.length_a   1.000
_cell.length_b   1.000
_cell.length_c   1.000
_cell.angle_alpha   90.00
_cell.angle_beta   90.00
_cell.angle_gamma   90.00
#
_symmetry.space_group_name_H-M   'P 1'
#
loop_
_entity.id
_entity.type
_entity.pdbx_description
1 polymer ?
#
loop_
_entity_poly.entity_id
_entity_poly.type
_entity_poly.pdbx_seq_one_letter_code
_entity_poly.pdbx_strand_id
1 'polypeptide(L)' 'MAERREEEPYGGEDKISDLPDSILHPILLFIPTLDTVQTCILSKRWRYAWCAIPMLDLD' A
#
# COMPACT_ATOMS: atom_id res chain seq x y z
N MET A 1 -2.25 12.86 -40.83
CA MET A 1 -2.68 11.64 -40.13
C MET A 1 -2.26 11.82 -38.69
N ALA A 2 -3.20 12.08 -37.80
CA ALA A 2 -2.89 12.37 -36.40
C ALA A 2 -2.60 11.04 -35.71
N GLU A 3 -1.32 10.75 -35.51
CA GLU A 3 -0.87 9.72 -34.59
C GLU A 3 -1.27 10.19 -33.19
N ARG A 4 -2.44 9.74 -32.73
CA ARG A 4 -2.86 9.90 -31.34
C ARG A 4 -1.86 9.12 -30.51
N ARG A 5 -0.86 9.82 -29.97
CA ARG A 5 0.01 9.29 -28.92
C ARG A 5 -0.91 8.89 -27.78
N GLU A 6 -1.12 7.60 -27.62
CA GLU A 6 -1.81 7.03 -26.47
C GLU A 6 -1.03 7.49 -25.25
N GLU A 7 -1.68 8.29 -24.41
CA GLU A 7 -1.13 8.72 -23.14
C GLU A 7 -1.07 7.48 -22.24
N GLU A 8 0.06 6.76 -22.28
CA GLU A 8 0.36 5.68 -21.34
C GLU A 8 0.24 6.24 -19.93
N PRO A 9 -0.75 5.82 -19.13
CA PRO A 9 -0.94 6.35 -17.80
C PRO A 9 0.10 5.69 -16.90
N TYR A 10 1.32 6.22 -16.91
CA TYR A 10 2.35 5.93 -15.90
C TYR A 10 1.97 6.58 -14.55
N GLY A 11 0.71 6.45 -14.13
CA GLY A 11 0.34 6.46 -12.72
C GLY A 11 0.62 5.05 -12.23
N GLY A 12 1.80 4.82 -11.67
CA GLY A 12 2.23 3.50 -11.21
C GLY A 12 1.09 2.79 -10.49
N GLU A 13 0.67 1.65 -11.03
CA GLU A 13 -0.44 0.89 -10.47
C GLU A 13 -0.14 0.58 -9.01
N ASP A 14 -1.06 0.99 -8.14
CA ASP A 14 -0.97 0.80 -6.71
C ASP A 14 -1.33 -0.66 -6.39
N LYS A 15 -0.47 -1.60 -6.84
CA LYS A 15 -0.67 -3.07 -6.78
C LYS A 15 -0.85 -3.59 -5.36
N ILE A 16 -0.38 -2.81 -4.39
CA ILE A 16 -0.59 -3.08 -2.97
C ILE A 16 -2.07 -2.93 -2.61
N SER A 17 -2.79 -2.00 -3.24
CA SER A 17 -4.23 -1.81 -3.05
C SER A 17 -5.06 -2.99 -3.59
N ASP A 18 -4.51 -3.78 -4.52
CA ASP A 18 -5.13 -4.98 -5.10
C ASP A 18 -4.91 -6.23 -4.25
N LEU A 19 -3.96 -6.21 -3.30
CA LEU A 19 -3.74 -7.33 -2.42
C LEU A 19 -4.87 -7.44 -1.37
N PRO A 20 -5.34 -8.66 -1.07
CA PRO A 20 -6.31 -8.86 -0.01
C PRO A 20 -5.68 -8.61 1.37
N ASP A 21 -6.51 -8.17 2.31
CA ASP A 21 -6.09 -7.86 3.68
C ASP A 21 -5.40 -9.06 4.35
N SER A 22 -5.80 -10.28 4.03
CA SER A 22 -5.18 -11.52 4.53
C SER A 22 -3.70 -11.69 4.16
N ILE A 23 -3.22 -11.01 3.11
CA ILE A 23 -1.80 -10.95 2.75
C ILE A 23 -1.16 -9.70 3.37
N LEU A 24 -1.87 -8.58 3.41
CA LEU A 24 -1.35 -7.34 4.00
C LEU A 24 -1.06 -7.49 5.50
N HIS A 25 -1.96 -8.09 6.27
CA HIS A 25 -1.79 -8.30 7.71
C HIS A 25 -0.48 -9.00 8.11
N PRO A 26 -0.13 -10.18 7.56
CA PRO A 26 1.12 -10.84 7.91
C PRO A 26 2.36 -10.07 7.43
N ILE A 27 2.27 -9.30 6.34
CA ILE A 27 3.36 -8.40 5.91
C ILE A 27 3.56 -7.29 6.94
N LEU A 28 2.48 -6.64 7.37
CA LEU A 28 2.52 -5.58 8.38
C LEU A 28 3.03 -6.08 9.74
N LEU A 29 2.70 -7.31 10.12
CA LEU A 29 3.22 -7.96 11.34
C LEU A 29 4.72 -8.29 11.25
N PHE A 30 5.27 -8.38 10.04
CA PHE A 30 6.70 -8.65 9.81
C PHE A 30 7.55 -7.38 9.78
N ILE A 31 6.91 -6.20 9.67
CA ILE A 31 7.58 -4.92 9.55
C ILE A 31 7.50 -4.20 10.91
N PRO A 32 8.61 -3.60 11.40
CA PRO A 32 8.56 -2.78 12.60
C PRO A 32 7.56 -1.63 12.48
N THR A 33 7.01 -1.18 13.60
CA THR A 33 5.96 -0.17 13.63
C THR A 33 6.33 1.10 12.88
N LEU A 34 7.57 1.57 13.07
CA LEU A 34 8.11 2.79 12.48
C LEU A 34 8.23 2.70 10.95
N ASP A 35 8.71 1.56 10.43
CA ASP A 35 8.82 1.30 9.00
C ASP A 35 7.46 1.13 8.33
N THR A 36 6.47 0.67 9.10
CA THR A 36 5.11 0.52 8.58
C THR A 36 4.45 1.88 8.29
N VAL A 37 4.74 2.91 9.09
CA VAL A 37 4.27 4.27 8.82
C VAL A 37 4.89 4.82 7.53
N GLN A 38 6.16 4.48 7.25
CA GLN A 38 6.81 4.85 5.99
C GLN A 38 6.19 4.12 4.80
N THR A 39 5.84 2.86 4.94
CA THR A 39 5.20 2.09 3.85
C THR A 39 3.72 2.46 3.64
N CYS A 40 3.08 3.18 4.57
CA CYS A 40 1.73 3.73 4.37
C CYS A 40 1.61 4.75 3.22
N ILE A 41 2.72 5.34 2.76
CA ILE A 41 2.69 6.24 1.59
C ILE A 41 2.62 5.48 0.26
N LEU A 42 2.95 4.18 0.25
CA LEU A 42 2.93 3.35 -0.95
C LEU A 42 1.50 3.01 -1.40
N SER A 43 0.55 3.02 -0.46
CA SER A 43 -0.85 2.68 -0.74
C SER A 43 -1.78 3.19 0.34
N LYS A 44 -2.92 3.76 -0.08
CA LYS A 44 -4.00 4.13 0.85
C LYS A 44 -4.54 2.90 1.60
N ARG A 45 -4.61 1.73 0.93
CA ARG A 45 -5.10 0.48 1.52
C ARG A 45 -4.19 0.02 2.66
N TRP A 46 -2.88 0.13 2.49
CA TRP A 46 -1.90 -0.24 3.50
C TRP A 46 -2.09 0.51 4.82
N ARG A 47 -2.41 1.81 4.75
CA ARG A 47 -2.75 2.61 5.93
C ARG A 47 -3.99 2.11 6.66
N TYR A 48 -5.01 1.66 5.93
CA TYR A 48 -6.23 1.12 6.52
C TYR A 48 -5.99 -0.27 7.13
N ALA A 49 -5.25 -1.14 6.43
CA ALA A 49 -4.87 -2.46 6.93
C ALA A 49 -4.05 -2.34 8.21
N TRP A 50 -3.09 -1.40 8.25
CA TRP A 50 -2.32 -1.06 9.44
C TRP A 50 -3.20 -0.65 10.63
N CYS A 51 -4.13 0.30 10.42
CA CYS A 51 -5.00 0.80 11.47
C CYS A 51 -5.98 -0.28 12.00
N ALA A 52 -6.23 -1.32 11.20
CA ALA A 52 -7.08 -2.44 11.56
C ALA A 52 -6.35 -3.47 12.46
N ILE A 53 -5.02 -3.40 12.61
CA ILE A 53 -4.27 -4.31 13.49
C ILE A 53 -4.22 -3.72 14.91
N PRO A 54 -4.94 -4.29 15.89
CA PRO A 54 -5.02 -3.71 17.25
C PRO A 54 -3.75 -3.92 18.09
N MET A 55 -2.65 -4.44 17.50
CA MET A 55 -1.48 -4.93 18.23
C MET A 55 -0.22 -4.10 18.03
N LEU A 56 -0.24 -3.11 17.14
CA LEU A 56 0.96 -2.34 16.82
C LEU A 56 1.00 -1.05 17.64
N ASP A 57 1.59 -1.23 18.82
CA ASP A 57 1.99 -0.16 19.72
C ASP A 57 3.00 0.75 18.98
N LEU A 58 2.59 1.99 18.75
CA LEU A 58 3.44 3.09 18.29
C LEU A 58 4.04 3.73 19.54
N ASP A 59 5.07 3.10 20.12
CA ASP A 59 5.92 3.71 21.16
C ASP A 59 6.92 4.71 20.53
#